data_AF-A0A3N5MQJ9-F1
#
_entry.id   AF-A0A3N5MQJ9-F1
#
_cell.length_a   1.000
_cell.length_b   1.000
_cell.length_c   1.000
_cell.angle_alpha   90.00
_cell.angle_beta   90.00
_cell.angle_gamma   90.00
#
_symmetry.space_group_name_H-M   'P 1'
#
loop_
_entity.id
_entity.type
_entity.pdbx_description
1 polymer ?
#
loop_
_entity_poly.entity_id
_entity_poly.type
_entity_poly.pdbx_seq_one_letter_code
_entity_poly.pdbx_strand_id
1 'polypeptide(L)' 'MHEYERLRNIRVVLCEPSHPGNIGAAARAMKTMGLERLVLVSPR' A
#
# COMPACT_ATOMS: atom_id res chain seq x y z
N MET A 1 11.72 15.21 -7.86
CA MET A 1 10.90 14.07 -7.40
C MET A 1 10.60 13.14 -8.57
N HIS A 2 11.56 12.32 -9.01
CA HIS A 2 11.40 11.35 -10.12
C HIS A 2 11.93 9.95 -9.75
N GLU A 3 12.27 9.71 -8.49
CA GLU A 3 13.02 8.53 -8.06
C GLU A 3 12.23 7.22 -8.19
N TYR A 4 10.89 7.29 -8.16
CA TYR A 4 9.99 6.13 -8.15
C TYR A 4 9.07 6.03 -9.37
N GLU A 5 9.38 6.70 -10.48
CA GLU A 5 8.57 6.63 -11.71
C GLU A 5 8.28 5.18 -12.16
N ARG A 6 9.25 4.28 -11.98
CA ARG A 6 9.11 2.85 -12.30
C ARG A 6 8.10 2.11 -11.41
N LEU A 7 7.76 2.66 -10.24
CA LEU A 7 6.88 2.02 -9.26
C LEU A 7 5.41 2.45 -9.39
N ARG A 8 5.10 3.51 -10.16
CA ARG A 8 3.74 4.06 -10.32
C ARG A 8 2.70 3.03 -10.76
N ASN A 9 3.12 2.04 -11.52
CA ASN A 9 2.24 1.00 -12.07
C ASN A 9 2.04 -0.19 -11.12
N ILE A 10 2.70 -0.21 -9.97
CA ILE A 10 2.56 -1.28 -8.97
C ILE A 10 1.40 -0.94 -8.05
N ARG A 11 0.53 -1.94 -7.83
CA ARG A 11 -0.56 -1.89 -6.85
C ARG A 11 -0.30 -2.94 -5.78
N VAL A 12 -0.38 -2.53 -4.52
CA VAL A 12 -0.39 -3.45 -3.38
C VAL A 12 -1.85 -3.69 -3.01
N VAL A 13 -2.30 -4.93 -3.06
CA VAL A 13 -3.68 -5.31 -2.77
C VAL A 13 -3.72 -6.06 -1.44
N LEU A 14 -4.40 -5.49 -0.45
CA LEU A 14 -4.61 -6.09 0.85
C LEU A 14 -6.05 -6.63 0.94
N CYS A 15 -6.18 -7.95 0.89
CA CYS A 15 -7.46 -8.64 0.95
C CYS A 15 -7.85 -8.96 2.39
N GLU A 16 -9.11 -8.66 2.73
CA GLU A 16 -9.74 -8.94 4.02
C GLU A 16 -8.93 -8.50 5.26
N PRO A 17 -8.33 -7.29 5.28
CA PRO A 17 -7.66 -6.83 6.50
C PRO A 17 -8.69 -6.71 7.64
N SER A 18 -8.41 -7.36 8.75
CA SER A 18 -9.29 -7.41 9.93
C SER A 18 -8.92 -6.44 11.04
N HIS A 19 -7.71 -5.91 11.00
CA HIS A 19 -7.21 -4.97 12.00
C HIS A 19 -6.83 -3.67 11.29
N PRO A 20 -7.43 -2.51 11.65
CA PRO A 20 -7.08 -1.23 11.05
C PRO A 20 -5.58 -0.89 11.12
N GLY A 21 -4.90 -1.38 12.17
CA GLY A 21 -3.45 -1.24 12.34
C GLY A 21 -2.64 -1.83 11.18
N ASN A 22 -3.11 -2.91 10.55
CA ASN A 22 -2.42 -3.55 9.43
C ASN A 22 -2.47 -2.68 8.17
N ILE A 23 -3.55 -1.93 7.94
CA ILE A 23 -3.67 -0.98 6.83
C ILE A 23 -2.64 0.14 7.00
N GLY A 24 -2.53 0.68 8.21
CA GLY A 24 -1.55 1.72 8.54
C GLY A 24 -0.10 1.24 8.43
N ALA A 25 0.18 0.03 8.90
CA ALA A 25 1.50 -0.59 8.78
C ALA A 25 1.88 -0.84 7.31
N ALA A 26 0.96 -1.37 6.50
CA ALA A 26 1.16 -1.58 5.07
C ALA A 26 1.41 -0.25 4.34
N ALA A 27 0.58 0.77 4.59
CA ALA A 27 0.78 2.10 4.00
C ALA A 27 2.13 2.73 4.40
N ARG A 28 2.56 2.56 5.66
CA ARG A 28 3.86 3.05 6.13
C ARG A 28 5.01 2.36 5.41
N ALA A 29 4.98 1.03 5.32
CA ALA A 29 5.99 0.27 4.60
C ALA A 29 6.03 0.65 3.12
N MET A 30 4.87 0.84 2.48
CA MET A 30 4.78 1.31 1.10
C MET A 30 5.44 2.67 0.91
N LYS A 31 5.14 3.63 1.79
CA LYS A 31 5.74 4.98 1.74
C LYS A 31 7.26 4.94 1.83
N THR A 32 7.84 4.12 2.72
CA THR A 32 9.29 3.98 2.84
C THR A 32 9.93 3.32 1.62
N MET A 33 9.14 2.59 0.82
CA MET A 33 9.58 1.87 -0.39
C MET A 33 9.22 2.59 -1.69
N GLY A 34 8.68 3.81 -1.63
CA GLY A 34 8.27 4.57 -2.83
C GLY A 34 7.03 4.01 -3.55
N LEU A 35 6.25 3.15 -2.89
CA LEU A 35 4.99 2.63 -3.39
C LEU A 35 3.83 3.51 -2.93
N GLU A 36 2.89 3.80 -3.83
CA GLU A 36 1.83 4.79 -3.58
C GLU A 36 0.40 4.25 -3.74
N ARG A 37 0.20 3.07 -4.33
CA ARG A 37 -1.14 2.56 -4.67
C ARG A 37 -1.55 1.36 -3.81
N LEU A 38 -2.15 1.64 -2.65
CA LEU A 38 -2.74 0.63 -1.77
C LEU A 38 -4.22 0.43 -2.14
N VAL A 39 -4.61 -0.83 -2.36
CA VAL A 39 -6.00 -1.23 -2.62
C VAL A 39 -6.45 -2.15 -1.50
N LEU A 40 -7.61 -1.89 -0.93
CA LEU A 40 -8.24 -2.74 0.08
C LEU A 40 -9.40 -3.50 -0.56
N VAL A 41 -9.47 -4.81 -0.34
CA VAL A 41 -10.58 -5.64 -0.78
C VAL A 41 -11.27 -6.20 0.45
N SER A 42 -12.57 -5.94 0.60
CA SER A 42 -13.40 -6.44 1.70
C SER A 42 -12.77 -6.27 3.11
N PRO A 43 -12.31 -5.06 3.50
CA PRO A 43 -11.83 -4.82 4.86
C PRO A 43 -12.94 -5.16 5.88
N ARG A 44 -12.56 -5.80 6.99
CA ARG A 44 -13.47 -6.24 8.06
C ARG A 44 -13.42 -5.28 9.25
#